data_AF-G2FQI2-F1
#
_entry.id   AF-G2FQI2-F1
#
_cell.length_a   1.000
_cell.length_b   1.000
_cell.length_c   1.000
_cell.angle_alpha   90.00
_cell.angle_beta   90.00
_cell.angle_gamma   90.00
#
_symmetry.space_group_name_H-M   'P 1'
#
loop_
_entity.id
_entity.type
_entity.pdbx_description
1 polymer ?
#
loop_
_entity_poly.entity_id
_entity_poly.type
_entity_poly.pdbx_seq_one_letter_code
_entity_poly.pdbx_strand_id
1 'polypeptide(L)'
;MIAAEITTIKHQTGKILLTCAIEIGRRLKEARNLIPNGNWGKWLEESVSYSQSTAERLIRIFDAYGAQTSPSLDGGTQVQGQMLPNLNYSQALILLGVPEEERAQFIAELDVESMSVRELKKAVNERSQAVKERDQALQEKAELQKTLDEQAGKMTQLSTERDSLKRKADESGKSQTESEAKAGKLQKELLAIKQSIDFKQVERLNKNLNAAYLKARGNKIVFLYESLDRIFKDLMWEMKELAVKDPEAHEVYRNPVIDFLTPSLKEKNLSRI
;
A
#
# COMPACT_ATOMS: atom_id res chain seq x y z
N MET A 1 2.45 3.03 82.32
CA MET A 1 3.61 2.20 82.72
C MET A 1 3.46 0.78 82.18
N ILE A 2 2.43 0.02 82.59
CA ILE A 2 2.20 -1.38 82.18
C ILE A 2 2.14 -1.58 80.64
N ALA A 3 1.45 -0.73 79.89
CA ALA A 3 1.36 -0.87 78.42
C ALA A 3 2.72 -0.71 77.69
N ALA A 4 3.63 0.11 78.23
CA ALA A 4 4.96 0.30 77.67
C ALA A 4 5.86 -0.91 77.98
N GLU A 5 5.75 -1.49 79.18
CA GLU A 5 6.44 -2.72 79.57
C GLU A 5 6.01 -3.91 78.71
N ILE A 6 4.69 -4.09 78.51
CA ILE A 6 4.15 -5.14 77.61
C ILE A 6 4.69 -4.96 76.19
N THR A 7 4.74 -3.73 75.67
CA THR A 7 5.28 -3.43 74.34
C THR A 7 6.77 -3.72 74.25
N THR A 8 7.53 -3.47 75.31
CA THR A 8 8.97 -3.77 75.40
C THR A 8 9.22 -5.28 75.38
N ILE A 9 8.48 -6.04 76.19
CA ILE A 9 8.57 -7.52 76.23
C ILE A 9 8.23 -8.11 74.85
N LYS A 10 7.18 -7.60 74.20
CA LYS A 10 6.77 -8.00 72.85
C LYS A 10 7.91 -7.81 71.83
N HIS A 11 8.56 -6.63 71.83
CA HIS A 11 9.69 -6.36 70.92
C HIS A 11 10.88 -7.28 71.18
N GLN A 12 11.28 -7.42 72.45
CA GLN A 12 12.39 -8.29 72.84
C GLN A 12 12.14 -9.75 72.44
N THR A 13 10.92 -10.25 72.66
CA THR A 13 10.51 -11.60 72.28
C THR A 13 10.57 -11.77 70.76
N GLY A 14 10.08 -10.79 70.00
CA GLY A 14 10.12 -10.79 68.54
C GLY A 14 11.56 -10.85 67.99
N LYS A 15 12.47 -10.09 68.60
CA LYS A 15 13.90 -10.06 68.25
C LYS A 15 14.58 -11.39 68.54
N ILE A 16 14.36 -11.95 69.73
CA ILE A 16 14.89 -13.28 70.10
C ILE A 16 14.40 -14.34 69.12
N LEU A 17 13.11 -14.33 68.79
CA LEU A 17 12.53 -15.28 67.85
C LEU A 17 13.16 -15.17 66.46
N LEU A 18 13.42 -13.95 65.96
CA LEU A 18 14.09 -13.74 64.69
C LEU A 18 15.54 -14.27 64.71
N THR A 19 16.31 -13.95 65.75
CA THR A 19 17.68 -14.46 65.92
C THR A 19 17.72 -15.99 65.97
N CYS A 20 16.80 -16.61 66.73
CA CYS A 20 16.68 -18.07 66.77
C CYS A 20 16.32 -18.64 65.40
N ALA A 21 15.39 -18.03 64.68
CA ALA A 21 14.99 -18.47 63.34
C ALA A 21 16.16 -18.44 62.34
N ILE A 22 16.99 -17.39 62.38
CA ILE A 22 18.19 -17.25 61.55
C ILE A 22 19.20 -18.35 61.88
N GLU A 23 19.46 -18.59 63.17
CA GLU A 23 20.42 -19.62 63.59
C GLU A 23 19.95 -21.03 63.23
N ILE A 24 18.65 -21.32 63.39
CA ILE A 24 18.06 -22.58 62.95
C ILE A 24 18.19 -22.69 61.42
N GLY A 25 17.88 -21.62 60.67
CA GLY A 25 18.03 -21.58 59.22
C GLY A 25 19.46 -21.89 58.75
N ARG A 26 20.46 -21.34 59.44
CA ARG A 26 21.88 -21.62 59.19
C ARG A 26 22.20 -23.10 59.37
N ARG A 27 21.79 -23.69 60.50
CA ARG A 27 22.02 -25.11 60.83
C ARG A 27 21.29 -26.05 59.87
N LEU A 28 20.07 -25.68 59.47
CA LEU A 28 19.32 -26.42 58.46
C LEU A 28 20.03 -26.36 57.09
N LYS A 29 20.60 -25.22 56.70
CA LYS A 29 21.38 -25.09 55.47
C LYS A 29 22.65 -25.94 55.50
N GLU A 30 23.35 -25.97 56.63
CA GLU A 30 24.52 -26.84 56.86
C GLU A 30 24.13 -28.33 56.80
N ALA A 31 23.09 -28.73 57.54
CA ALA A 31 22.61 -30.11 57.56
C ALA A 31 22.15 -30.59 56.18
N ARG A 32 21.50 -29.72 55.39
CA ARG A 32 21.06 -30.03 54.03
C ARG A 32 22.21 -30.43 53.11
N ASN A 33 23.41 -29.88 53.32
CA ASN A 33 24.60 -30.22 52.53
C ASN A 33 25.22 -31.57 52.93
N LEU A 34 24.93 -32.07 54.13
CA LEU A 34 25.47 -33.31 54.68
C LEU A 34 24.55 -34.51 54.44
N ILE A 35 23.26 -34.27 54.20
CA ILE A 35 22.26 -35.34 54.05
C ILE A 35 22.17 -35.77 52.57
N PRO A 36 22.20 -37.08 52.28
CA PRO A 36 22.04 -37.58 50.92
C PRO A 36 20.74 -37.11 50.25
N ASN A 37 20.84 -36.82 48.95
CA ASN A 37 19.70 -36.39 48.12
C ASN A 37 18.53 -37.38 48.26
N GLY A 38 17.33 -36.87 48.58
CA GLY A 38 16.10 -37.67 48.74
C GLY A 38 15.72 -38.03 50.18
N ASN A 39 16.64 -37.95 51.15
CA ASN A 39 16.33 -38.24 52.57
C ASN A 39 16.05 -36.98 53.42
N TRP A 40 16.21 -35.79 52.85
CA TRP A 40 16.02 -34.51 53.55
C TRP A 40 14.65 -34.38 54.23
N GLY A 41 13.56 -34.73 53.53
CA GLY A 41 12.21 -34.62 54.08
C GLY A 41 11.97 -35.50 55.30
N LYS A 42 12.43 -36.76 55.25
CA LYS A 42 12.32 -37.70 56.39
C LYS A 42 13.16 -37.24 57.58
N TRP A 43 14.39 -36.80 57.32
CA TRP A 43 15.26 -36.29 58.36
C TRP A 43 14.66 -35.07 59.08
N LEU A 44 14.04 -34.16 58.34
CA LEU A 44 13.36 -33.00 58.91
C LEU A 44 12.23 -33.39 59.87
N GLU A 45 11.44 -34.38 59.51
CA GLU A 45 10.31 -34.85 60.32
C GLU A 45 10.78 -35.61 61.56
N GLU A 46 11.72 -36.55 61.39
CA GLU A 46 12.19 -37.45 62.45
C GLU A 46 13.18 -36.78 63.42
N SER A 47 14.06 -35.90 62.95
CA SER A 47 15.16 -35.34 63.77
C SER A 47 14.87 -33.98 64.38
N VAL A 48 14.09 -33.13 63.70
CA VAL A 48 13.83 -31.74 64.13
C VAL A 48 12.34 -31.38 64.12
N SER A 49 11.46 -32.33 63.79
CA SER A 49 10.00 -32.15 63.76
C SER A 49 9.53 -30.95 62.91
N TYR A 50 10.21 -30.71 61.78
CA TYR A 50 9.85 -29.65 60.84
C TYR A 50 9.26 -30.19 59.54
N SER A 51 8.31 -29.44 58.99
CA SER A 51 7.91 -29.62 57.59
C SER A 51 8.99 -29.07 56.65
N GLN A 52 9.05 -29.59 55.43
CA GLN A 52 9.92 -29.05 54.39
C GLN A 52 9.68 -27.55 54.15
N SER A 53 8.41 -27.11 54.12
CA SER A 53 8.05 -25.71 53.94
C SER A 53 8.53 -24.80 55.08
N THR A 54 8.56 -25.30 56.31
CA THR A 54 9.07 -24.55 57.48
C THR A 54 10.59 -24.43 57.41
N ALA A 55 11.27 -25.54 57.12
CA ALA A 55 12.72 -25.56 56.96
C ALA A 55 13.18 -24.62 55.84
N GLU A 56 12.50 -24.64 54.69
CA GLU A 56 12.78 -23.74 53.57
C GLU A 56 12.58 -22.26 53.94
N ARG A 57 11.52 -21.91 54.68
CA ARG A 57 11.33 -20.53 55.15
C ARG A 57 12.45 -20.07 56.08
N LEU A 58 12.88 -20.91 57.01
CA LEU A 58 13.97 -20.61 57.95
C LEU A 58 15.31 -20.44 57.22
N ILE A 59 15.61 -21.32 56.26
CA ILE A 59 16.80 -21.19 55.41
C ILE A 59 16.75 -19.88 54.60
N ARG A 60 15.61 -19.52 54.00
CA ARG A 60 15.47 -18.25 53.25
C ARG A 60 15.66 -17.01 54.15
N ILE A 61 15.17 -17.06 55.39
CA ILE A 61 15.40 -15.99 56.37
C ILE A 61 16.89 -15.88 56.70
N PHE A 62 17.58 -17.00 56.89
CA PHE A 62 19.03 -17.00 57.07
C PHE A 62 19.77 -16.44 55.84
N ASP A 63 19.39 -16.84 54.64
CA ASP A 63 20.03 -16.35 53.41
C ASP A 63 19.91 -14.83 53.26
N ALA A 64 18.75 -14.27 53.60
CA ALA A 64 18.48 -12.84 53.46
C ALA A 64 19.02 -11.97 54.61
N TYR A 65 19.04 -12.48 55.85
CA TYR A 65 19.33 -11.68 57.05
C TYR A 65 20.51 -12.20 57.88
N GLY A 66 21.02 -13.40 57.62
CA GLY A 66 22.02 -14.07 58.45
C GLY A 66 23.38 -13.37 58.48
N ALA A 67 23.76 -12.68 57.41
CA ALA A 67 24.98 -11.87 57.37
C ALA A 67 24.87 -10.58 58.21
N GLN A 68 23.65 -10.10 58.44
CA GLN A 68 23.36 -8.81 59.06
C GLN A 68 23.05 -8.90 60.56
N THR A 69 22.69 -10.09 61.05
CA THR A 69 22.35 -10.34 62.46
C THR A 69 23.44 -11.03 63.26
N SER A 70 24.60 -11.33 62.66
CA SER A 70 25.72 -11.88 63.44
C SER A 70 26.25 -10.78 64.36
N PRO A 71 26.10 -10.87 65.69
CA PRO A 71 27.03 -10.15 66.53
C PRO A 71 28.36 -10.83 66.28
N SER A 72 29.35 -10.09 65.79
CA SER A 72 30.73 -10.55 65.88
C SER A 72 30.97 -11.01 67.32
N LEU A 73 30.99 -12.33 67.55
CA LEU A 73 31.38 -12.92 68.83
C LEU A 73 32.89 -12.75 69.06
N ASP A 74 33.60 -12.30 68.05
CA ASP A 74 35.02 -11.99 68.04
C ASP A 74 35.15 -10.51 67.68
N GLY A 75 35.72 -9.69 68.57
CA GLY A 75 35.67 -8.21 68.53
C GLY A 75 36.39 -7.52 67.36
N GLY A 76 36.07 -7.90 66.12
CA GLY A 76 36.62 -7.37 64.89
C GLY A 76 35.56 -6.65 64.08
N THR A 77 35.82 -5.35 63.86
CA THR A 77 35.35 -4.48 62.78
C THR A 77 33.88 -4.66 62.37
N GLN A 78 33.02 -3.81 62.94
CA GLN A 78 31.69 -3.53 62.39
C GLN A 78 31.84 -3.11 60.93
N VAL A 79 31.61 -4.03 60.00
CA VAL A 79 31.21 -3.65 58.65
C VAL A 79 29.89 -2.93 58.85
N GLN A 80 29.82 -1.66 58.44
CA GLN A 80 28.61 -0.83 58.45
C GLN A 80 27.53 -1.37 57.49
N GLY A 81 27.26 -2.68 57.53
CA GLY A 81 26.07 -3.29 56.95
C GLY A 81 24.91 -2.86 57.81
N GLN A 82 24.06 -2.02 57.23
CA GLN A 82 22.80 -1.50 57.76
C GLN A 82 22.29 -2.29 58.97
N MET A 83 22.36 -1.70 60.17
CA MET A 83 21.68 -2.23 61.35
C MET A 83 20.26 -2.58 60.92
N LEU A 84 19.95 -3.88 60.87
CA LEU A 84 18.60 -4.30 60.57
C LEU A 84 17.69 -3.66 61.63
N PRO A 85 16.60 -3.02 61.20
CA PRO A 85 15.60 -2.48 62.10
C PRO A 85 15.09 -3.59 63.02
N ASN A 86 14.45 -3.21 64.11
CA ASN A 86 13.93 -4.07 65.16
C ASN A 86 12.73 -4.91 64.66
N LEU A 87 13.02 -5.81 63.71
CA LEU A 87 12.07 -6.65 63.00
C LEU A 87 11.72 -7.89 63.83
N ASN A 88 10.45 -8.27 63.79
CA ASN A 88 10.04 -9.60 64.25
C ASN A 88 10.10 -10.62 63.11
N TYR A 89 10.09 -11.91 63.47
CA TYR A 89 10.12 -13.03 62.52
C TYR A 89 9.09 -12.94 61.37
N SER A 90 7.85 -12.56 61.68
CA SER A 90 6.80 -12.44 60.67
C SER A 90 7.04 -11.29 59.71
N GLN A 91 7.53 -10.14 60.20
CA GLN A 91 7.89 -8.99 59.37
C GLN A 91 9.07 -9.35 58.45
N ALA A 92 10.11 -9.99 58.98
CA ALA A 92 11.26 -10.46 58.19
C ALA A 92 10.83 -11.41 57.07
N LEU A 93 9.90 -12.34 57.35
CA LEU A 93 9.36 -13.26 56.35
C LEU A 93 8.56 -12.54 55.25
N ILE A 94 7.76 -11.51 55.60
CA ILE A 94 6.98 -10.73 54.63
C ILE A 94 7.90 -9.93 53.71
N LEU A 95 8.96 -9.34 54.28
CA LEU A 95 9.94 -8.56 53.53
C LEU A 95 10.76 -9.38 52.53
N LEU A 96 10.77 -10.72 52.63
CA LEU A 96 11.31 -11.58 51.57
C LEU A 96 10.50 -11.51 50.26
N GLY A 97 9.27 -10.99 50.30
CA GLY A 97 8.48 -10.70 49.11
C GLY A 97 8.92 -9.43 48.38
N VAL A 98 9.79 -8.62 48.99
CA VAL A 98 10.42 -7.44 48.38
C VAL A 98 11.80 -7.85 47.84
N PRO A 99 12.17 -7.41 46.62
CA PRO A 99 13.53 -7.58 46.08
C PRO A 99 14.59 -7.13 47.09
N GLU A 100 15.73 -7.81 47.13
CA GLU A 100 16.78 -7.59 48.14
C GLU A 100 17.33 -6.16 48.07
N GLU A 101 17.50 -5.68 46.85
CA GLU A 101 18.02 -4.39 46.45
C GLU A 101 17.10 -3.24 46.89
N GLU A 102 15.79 -3.50 46.91
CA GLU A 102 14.77 -2.53 47.29
C GLU A 102 14.39 -2.62 48.78
N ARG A 103 14.73 -3.71 49.46
CA ARG A 103 14.30 -4.00 50.83
C ARG A 103 14.79 -2.94 51.81
N ALA A 104 16.04 -2.49 51.69
CA ALA A 104 16.61 -1.46 52.56
C ALA A 104 15.86 -0.12 52.44
N GLN A 105 15.57 0.30 51.20
CA GLN A 105 14.81 1.52 50.92
C GLN A 105 13.37 1.39 51.41
N PHE A 106 12.71 0.26 51.12
CA PHE A 106 11.35 -0.02 51.57
C PHE A 106 11.21 0.07 53.09
N ILE A 107 12.20 -0.44 53.83
CA ILE A 107 12.18 -0.36 55.28
C ILE A 107 12.40 1.07 55.79
N ALA A 108 13.33 1.81 55.18
CA ALA A 108 13.61 3.20 55.56
C ALA A 108 12.41 4.13 55.30
N GLU A 109 11.62 3.87 54.25
CA GLU A 109 10.48 4.71 53.85
C GLU A 109 9.20 4.45 54.67
N LEU A 110 8.94 3.21 55.08
CA LEU A 110 7.62 2.80 55.61
C LEU A 110 7.56 2.57 57.12
N ASP A 111 8.62 2.87 57.87
CA ASP A 111 8.69 2.63 59.33
C ASP A 111 8.20 1.23 59.72
N VAL A 112 8.83 0.21 59.12
CA VAL A 112 8.37 -1.19 59.24
C VAL A 112 8.35 -1.70 60.69
N GLU A 113 9.13 -1.09 61.59
CA GLU A 113 9.16 -1.44 63.01
C GLU A 113 7.81 -1.20 63.70
N SER A 114 7.15 -0.08 63.40
CA SER A 114 5.87 0.28 64.00
C SER A 114 4.66 -0.38 63.32
N MET A 115 4.82 -0.81 62.06
CA MET A 115 3.76 -1.43 61.27
C MET A 115 3.32 -2.80 61.80
N SER A 116 2.01 -3.03 61.80
CA SER A 116 1.49 -4.38 62.02
C SER A 116 1.80 -5.31 60.86
N VAL A 117 1.83 -6.61 61.13
CA VAL A 117 2.02 -7.67 60.12
C VAL A 117 0.99 -7.59 58.99
N ARG A 118 -0.23 -7.10 59.28
CA ARG A 118 -1.28 -6.94 58.26
C ARG A 118 -1.02 -5.74 57.36
N GLU A 119 -0.63 -4.61 57.93
CA GLU A 119 -0.29 -3.40 57.18
C GLU A 119 0.95 -3.64 56.32
N LEU A 120 1.97 -4.31 56.86
CA LEU A 120 3.18 -4.64 56.10
C LEU A 120 2.86 -5.55 54.91
N LYS A 121 2.02 -6.58 55.09
CA LYS A 121 1.56 -7.43 53.97
C LYS A 121 0.83 -6.62 52.90
N LYS A 122 -0.02 -5.68 53.33
CA LYS A 122 -0.76 -4.81 52.42
C LYS A 122 0.21 -3.92 51.62
N ALA A 123 1.17 -3.27 52.28
CA ALA A 123 2.17 -2.42 51.63
C ALA A 123 3.04 -3.18 50.63
N VAL A 124 3.51 -4.39 50.97
CA VAL A 124 4.28 -5.24 50.04
C VAL A 124 3.43 -5.64 48.82
N ASN A 125 2.17 -6.04 49.04
CA ASN A 125 1.28 -6.40 47.94
C ASN A 125 0.95 -5.21 47.03
N GLU A 126 0.66 -4.04 47.60
CA GLU A 126 0.38 -2.81 46.84
C GLU A 126 1.58 -2.39 46.00
N ARG A 127 2.80 -2.42 46.56
CA ARG A 127 4.03 -2.13 45.79
C ARG A 127 4.24 -3.15 44.68
N SER A 128 4.09 -4.44 44.96
CA SER A 128 4.23 -5.49 43.94
C SER A 128 3.21 -5.32 42.80
N GLN A 129 1.97 -4.97 43.14
CA GLN A 129 0.93 -4.71 42.16
C GLN A 129 1.24 -3.45 41.33
N ALA A 130 1.66 -2.37 41.97
CA ALA A 130 2.05 -1.14 41.29
C ALA A 130 3.23 -1.35 40.32
N VAL A 131 4.23 -2.16 40.71
CA VAL A 131 5.34 -2.53 39.82
C VAL A 131 4.84 -3.30 38.60
N LYS A 132 3.94 -4.28 38.79
CA LYS A 132 3.35 -5.03 37.67
C LYS A 132 2.54 -4.16 36.73
N GLU A 133 1.71 -3.27 37.26
CA GLU A 133 0.90 -2.34 36.47
C GLU A 133 1.78 -1.37 35.69
N ARG A 134 2.86 -0.86 36.33
CA ARG A 134 3.85 -0.02 35.66
C ARG A 134 4.55 -0.77 34.53
N ASP A 135 4.96 -2.02 34.75
CA ASP A 135 5.64 -2.83 33.74
C ASP A 135 4.71 -3.13 32.55
N GLN A 136 3.45 -3.45 32.83
CA GLN A 136 2.41 -3.62 31.80
C GLN A 136 2.20 -2.33 31.01
N ALA A 137 2.04 -1.19 31.69
CA ALA A 137 1.90 0.10 31.02
C ALA A 137 3.11 0.47 30.15
N LEU A 138 4.33 0.11 30.59
CA LEU A 138 5.55 0.31 29.81
C LEU A 138 5.59 -0.59 28.56
N GLN A 139 5.13 -1.85 28.68
CA GLN A 139 5.01 -2.77 27.55
C GLN A 139 3.98 -2.26 26.54
N GLU A 140 2.77 -1.91 26.98
CA GLU A 140 1.73 -1.35 26.13
C GLU A 140 2.19 -0.06 25.43
N LYS A 141 2.88 0.82 26.15
CA LYS A 141 3.46 2.04 25.56
C LYS A 141 4.48 1.72 24.47
N ALA A 142 5.34 0.71 24.68
CA ALA A 142 6.33 0.30 23.69
C ALA A 142 5.66 -0.29 22.43
N GLU A 143 4.59 -1.08 22.59
CA GLU A 143 3.80 -1.63 21.48
C GLU A 143 3.07 -0.55 20.69
N LEU A 144 2.48 0.43 21.39
CA LEU A 144 1.85 1.59 20.77
C LEU A 144 2.86 2.44 19.99
N GLN A 145 4.05 2.66 20.53
CA GLN A 145 5.10 3.42 19.85
C GLN A 145 5.54 2.71 18.56
N LYS A 146 5.76 1.39 18.62
CA LYS A 146 6.10 0.60 17.43
C LYS A 146 5.02 0.69 16.36
N THR A 147 3.75 0.61 16.76
CA THR A 147 2.62 0.75 15.84
C THR A 147 2.57 2.14 15.20
N LEU A 148 2.86 3.18 15.97
CA LEU A 148 2.90 4.56 15.48
C LEU A 148 4.02 4.76 14.46
N ASP A 149 5.20 4.21 14.72
CA ASP A 149 6.34 4.27 13.78
C ASP A 149 6.04 3.50 12.48
N GLU A 150 5.40 2.33 12.57
CA GLU A 150 4.94 1.58 11.39
C GLU A 150 3.89 2.35 10.58
N GLN A 151 2.94 3.01 11.24
CA GLN A 151 1.93 3.84 10.59
C GLN A 151 2.57 5.08 9.93
N ALA A 152 3.52 5.73 10.60
CA ALA A 152 4.29 6.83 10.03
C ALA A 152 5.03 6.38 8.76
N GLY A 153 5.67 5.21 8.80
CA GLY A 153 6.29 4.58 7.63
C GLY A 153 5.31 4.39 6.47
N LYS A 154 4.14 3.78 6.73
CA LYS A 154 3.08 3.61 5.72
C LYS A 154 2.58 4.95 5.17
N MET A 155 2.43 5.96 6.01
CA MET A 155 1.99 7.29 5.59
C MET A 155 3.02 7.94 4.65
N THR A 156 4.32 7.82 4.94
CA THR A 156 5.36 8.34 4.05
C THR A 156 5.35 7.63 2.69
N GLN A 157 5.20 6.30 2.67
CA GLN A 157 5.08 5.52 1.43
C GLN A 157 3.87 5.97 0.60
N LEU A 158 2.68 6.04 1.21
CA LEU A 158 1.47 6.50 0.54
C LEU A 158 1.61 7.94 0.02
N SER A 159 2.32 8.81 0.74
CA SER A 159 2.61 10.17 0.28
C SER A 159 3.50 10.16 -0.97
N THR A 160 4.58 9.36 -0.97
CA THR A 160 5.45 9.25 -2.15
C THR A 160 4.74 8.64 -3.35
N GLU A 161 3.88 7.65 -3.12
CA GLU A 161 3.07 7.03 -4.16
C GLU A 161 2.07 8.04 -4.75
N ARG A 162 1.38 8.79 -3.88
CA ARG A 162 0.47 9.88 -4.30
C ARG A 162 1.20 10.90 -5.18
N ASP A 163 2.38 11.35 -4.79
CA ASP A 163 3.16 12.31 -5.56
C ASP A 163 3.60 11.74 -6.92
N SER A 164 3.98 10.46 -6.96
CA SER A 164 4.34 9.77 -8.20
C SER A 164 3.14 9.62 -9.15
N LEU A 165 1.97 9.27 -8.63
CA LEU A 165 0.73 9.14 -9.40
C LEU A 165 0.28 10.49 -9.93
N LYS A 166 0.42 11.56 -9.12
CA LYS A 166 0.13 12.92 -9.55
C LYS A 166 1.00 13.34 -10.74
N ARG A 167 2.31 13.08 -10.69
CA ARG A 167 3.22 13.35 -11.82
C ARG A 167 2.81 12.57 -13.08
N LYS A 168 2.49 11.28 -12.95
CA LYS A 168 2.02 10.45 -14.08
C LYS A 168 0.71 10.95 -14.69
N ALA A 169 -0.21 11.43 -13.84
CA ALA A 169 -1.46 12.02 -14.29
C ALA A 169 -1.21 13.33 -15.07
N ASP A 170 -0.33 14.19 -14.56
CA ASP A 170 0.05 15.44 -15.24
C ASP A 170 0.75 15.16 -16.59
N GLU A 171 1.64 14.17 -16.66
CA GLU A 171 2.30 13.74 -17.89
C GLU A 171 1.32 13.16 -18.91
N SER A 172 0.39 12.31 -18.46
CA SER A 172 -0.65 11.73 -19.31
C SER A 172 -1.58 12.82 -19.87
N GLY A 173 -1.94 13.80 -19.04
CA GLY A 173 -2.74 14.95 -19.45
C GLY A 173 -2.04 15.79 -20.53
N LYS A 174 -0.74 16.08 -20.37
CA LYS A 174 0.05 16.78 -21.39
C LYS A 174 0.09 15.99 -22.71
N SER A 175 0.42 14.70 -22.65
CA SER A 175 0.45 13.83 -23.83
C SER A 175 -0.91 13.77 -24.55
N GLN A 176 -2.00 13.70 -23.79
CA GLN A 176 -3.35 13.72 -24.35
C GLN A 176 -3.64 15.05 -25.06
N THR A 177 -3.34 16.20 -24.44
CA THR A 177 -3.55 17.50 -25.10
C THR A 177 -2.71 17.67 -26.36
N GLU A 178 -1.47 17.16 -26.38
CA GLU A 178 -0.63 17.15 -27.57
C GLU A 178 -1.18 16.27 -28.68
N SER A 179 -1.69 15.08 -28.32
CA SER A 179 -2.32 14.15 -29.25
C SER A 179 -3.60 14.74 -29.86
N GLU A 180 -4.45 15.33 -29.02
CA GLU A 180 -5.67 16.03 -29.45
C GLU A 180 -5.35 17.21 -30.36
N ALA A 181 -4.31 17.99 -30.04
CA ALA A 181 -3.86 19.09 -30.90
C ALA A 181 -3.34 18.60 -32.26
N LYS A 182 -2.58 17.49 -32.30
CA LYS A 182 -2.12 16.85 -33.54
C LYS A 182 -3.28 16.30 -34.35
N ALA A 183 -4.24 15.62 -33.72
CA ALA A 183 -5.43 15.11 -34.37
C ALA A 183 -6.25 16.26 -34.99
N GLY A 184 -6.43 17.37 -34.27
CA GLY A 184 -7.10 18.55 -34.79
C GLY A 184 -6.39 19.19 -35.98
N LYS A 185 -5.04 19.22 -35.98
CA LYS A 185 -4.25 19.69 -37.15
C LYS A 185 -4.43 18.78 -38.35
N LEU A 186 -4.27 17.46 -38.17
CA LEU A 186 -4.46 16.48 -39.24
C LEU A 186 -5.88 16.51 -39.81
N GLN A 187 -6.89 16.73 -38.96
CA GLN A 187 -8.27 16.86 -39.40
C GLN A 187 -8.48 18.12 -40.25
N LYS A 188 -7.85 19.25 -39.88
CA LYS A 188 -7.86 20.47 -40.70
C LYS A 188 -7.13 20.26 -42.04
N GLU A 189 -5.98 19.59 -42.04
CA GLU A 189 -5.23 19.25 -43.26
C GLU A 189 -6.03 18.33 -44.18
N LEU A 190 -6.66 17.28 -43.63
CA LEU A 190 -7.55 16.40 -44.39
C LEU A 190 -8.72 17.16 -45.01
N LEU A 191 -9.35 18.08 -44.27
CA LEU A 191 -10.41 18.93 -44.80
C LEU A 191 -9.90 19.86 -45.91
N ALA A 192 -8.71 20.46 -45.74
CA ALA A 192 -8.11 21.34 -46.75
C ALA A 192 -7.75 20.56 -48.03
N ILE A 193 -7.14 19.38 -47.90
CA ILE A 193 -6.82 18.50 -49.02
C ILE A 193 -8.11 18.09 -49.75
N LYS A 194 -9.13 17.66 -49.00
CA LYS A 194 -10.44 17.29 -49.59
C LYS A 194 -11.06 18.48 -50.34
N GLN A 195 -11.05 19.68 -49.77
CA GLN A 195 -11.57 20.87 -50.46
C GLN A 195 -10.76 21.24 -51.71
N SER A 196 -9.44 21.02 -51.70
CA SER A 196 -8.57 21.32 -52.83
C SER A 196 -8.74 20.33 -54.00
N ILE A 197 -9.03 19.06 -53.70
CA ILE A 197 -9.12 17.96 -54.67
C ILE A 197 -10.56 17.77 -55.19
N ASP A 198 -11.58 17.92 -54.34
CA ASP A 198 -12.76 17.03 -54.46
C ASP A 198 -14.07 17.62 -55.02
N PHE A 199 -14.05 18.72 -55.78
CA PHE A 199 -15.25 19.06 -56.56
C PHE A 199 -14.95 19.92 -57.77
N LYS A 200 -14.35 21.09 -57.53
CA LYS A 200 -14.20 22.11 -58.59
C LYS A 200 -13.21 21.70 -59.67
N GLN A 201 -12.14 20.97 -59.33
CA GLN A 201 -11.17 20.51 -60.32
C GLN A 201 -11.73 19.37 -61.16
N VAL A 202 -12.34 18.37 -60.53
CA VAL A 202 -13.01 17.25 -61.19
C VAL A 202 -14.16 17.73 -62.07
N GLU A 203 -14.98 18.67 -61.58
CA GLU A 203 -16.08 19.26 -62.35
C GLU A 203 -15.57 20.03 -63.59
N ARG A 204 -14.48 20.80 -63.45
CA ARG A 204 -13.84 21.49 -64.58
C ARG A 204 -13.28 20.53 -65.62
N LEU A 205 -12.56 19.50 -65.17
CA LEU A 205 -12.00 18.47 -66.06
C LEU A 205 -13.11 17.75 -66.82
N ASN A 206 -14.20 17.38 -66.15
CA ASN A 206 -15.34 16.73 -66.78
C ASN A 206 -16.05 17.64 -67.80
N LYS A 207 -16.26 18.91 -67.48
CA LYS A 207 -16.82 19.90 -68.42
C LYS A 207 -15.92 20.07 -69.66
N ASN A 208 -14.61 20.18 -69.46
CA ASN A 208 -13.65 20.33 -70.56
C ASN A 208 -13.59 19.07 -71.44
N LEU A 209 -13.60 17.88 -70.84
CA LEU A 209 -13.62 16.61 -71.56
C LEU A 209 -14.88 16.47 -72.40
N ASN A 210 -16.06 16.78 -71.84
CA ASN A 210 -17.32 16.75 -72.57
C ASN A 210 -17.34 17.76 -73.73
N ALA A 211 -16.85 18.98 -73.51
CA ALA A 211 -16.74 19.99 -74.56
C ALA A 211 -15.81 19.53 -75.70
N ALA A 212 -14.66 18.94 -75.36
CA ALA A 212 -13.72 18.40 -76.35
C ALA A 212 -14.33 17.23 -77.13
N TYR A 213 -15.04 16.32 -76.46
CA TYR A 213 -15.74 15.20 -77.09
C TYR A 213 -16.83 15.68 -78.07
N LEU A 214 -17.68 16.62 -77.64
CA LEU A 214 -18.72 17.20 -78.50
C LEU A 214 -18.12 17.94 -79.69
N LYS A 215 -17.02 18.68 -79.49
CA LYS A 215 -16.31 19.38 -80.57
C LYS A 215 -15.70 18.40 -81.57
N ALA A 216 -15.06 17.33 -81.10
CA ALA A 216 -14.51 16.29 -81.97
C ALA A 216 -15.61 15.61 -82.81
N ARG A 217 -16.76 15.31 -82.19
CA ARG A 217 -17.93 14.75 -82.90
C ARG A 217 -18.52 15.75 -83.90
N GLY A 218 -18.62 17.03 -83.52
CA GLY A 218 -19.05 18.12 -84.40
C GLY A 218 -18.14 18.28 -85.62
N ASN A 219 -16.81 18.30 -85.41
CA ASN A 219 -15.83 18.35 -86.49
C ASN A 219 -15.95 17.13 -87.42
N LYS A 220 -16.20 15.93 -86.87
CA LYS A 220 -16.44 14.73 -87.68
C LYS A 220 -17.71 14.86 -88.53
N ILE A 221 -18.79 15.43 -87.98
CA ILE A 221 -20.02 15.70 -88.74
C ILE A 221 -19.74 16.69 -89.87
N VAL A 222 -19.02 17.79 -89.60
CA VAL A 222 -18.65 18.77 -90.63
C VAL A 222 -17.83 18.13 -91.74
N PHE A 223 -16.83 17.32 -91.40
CA PHE A 223 -16.03 16.59 -92.39
C PHE A 223 -16.88 15.65 -93.26
N LEU A 224 -17.81 14.89 -92.65
CA LEU A 224 -18.72 14.02 -93.39
C LEU A 224 -19.64 14.82 -94.31
N TYR A 225 -20.14 15.97 -93.85
CA TYR A 225 -20.97 16.87 -94.65
C TYR A 225 -20.21 17.44 -95.85
N GLU A 226 -19.00 17.96 -95.64
CA GLU A 226 -18.15 18.50 -96.71
C GLU A 226 -17.79 17.43 -97.74
N SER A 227 -17.49 16.21 -97.29
CA SER A 227 -17.24 15.07 -98.18
C SER A 227 -18.48 14.72 -99.00
N LEU A 228 -19.66 14.71 -98.38
CA LEU A 228 -20.92 14.42 -99.07
C LEU A 228 -21.26 15.50 -100.10
N ASP A 229 -21.12 16.79 -99.74
CA ASP A 229 -21.34 17.92 -100.64
C ASP A 229 -20.42 17.86 -101.85
N ARG A 230 -19.13 17.52 -101.66
CA ARG A 230 -18.19 17.36 -102.76
C ARG A 230 -18.60 16.23 -103.70
N ILE A 231 -18.83 15.03 -103.17
CA ILE A 231 -19.24 13.85 -103.96
C ILE A 231 -20.54 14.14 -104.71
N PHE A 232 -21.49 14.84 -104.07
CA PHE A 232 -22.75 15.20 -104.68
C PHE A 232 -22.56 16.19 -105.84
N LYS A 233 -21.70 17.20 -105.69
CA LYS A 233 -21.36 18.13 -106.78
C LYS A 233 -20.71 17.41 -107.95
N ASP A 234 -19.78 16.50 -107.67
CA ASP A 234 -19.12 15.68 -108.71
C ASP A 234 -20.14 14.80 -109.44
N LEU A 235 -21.05 14.15 -108.71
CA LEU A 235 -22.16 13.37 -109.28
C LEU A 235 -23.06 14.24 -110.17
N MET A 236 -23.46 15.42 -109.69
CA MET A 236 -24.30 16.34 -110.48
C MET A 236 -23.59 16.84 -111.74
N TRP A 237 -22.26 17.01 -111.69
CA TRP A 237 -21.46 17.38 -112.84
C TRP A 237 -21.40 16.26 -113.88
N GLU A 238 -21.09 15.02 -113.47
CA GLU A 238 -21.08 13.85 -114.36
C GLU A 238 -22.47 13.59 -114.97
N MET A 239 -23.53 13.72 -114.17
CA MET A 239 -24.91 13.61 -114.66
C MET A 239 -25.22 14.69 -115.70
N LYS A 240 -24.72 15.91 -115.53
CA LYS A 240 -24.90 17.02 -116.49
C LYS A 240 -24.12 16.76 -117.78
N GLU A 241 -22.88 16.27 -117.69
CA GLU A 241 -22.08 15.86 -118.86
C GLU A 241 -22.76 14.70 -119.62
N LEU A 242 -23.29 13.71 -118.91
CA LEU A 242 -24.03 12.59 -119.50
C LEU A 242 -25.31 13.08 -120.21
N ALA A 243 -26.05 14.01 -119.60
CA ALA A 243 -27.26 14.59 -120.23
C ALA A 243 -26.98 15.26 -121.59
N VAL A 244 -25.78 15.80 -121.78
CA VAL A 244 -25.36 16.44 -123.04
C VAL A 244 -24.94 15.41 -124.09
N LYS A 245 -24.35 14.27 -123.67
CA LYS A 245 -23.80 13.25 -124.58
C LYS A 245 -24.81 12.14 -124.91
N ASP A 246 -25.66 11.75 -123.98
CA ASP A 246 -26.63 10.67 -124.08
C ASP A 246 -27.87 10.94 -123.19
N PRO A 247 -28.94 11.54 -123.75
CA PRO A 247 -30.15 11.86 -123.01
C PRO A 247 -30.93 10.63 -122.52
N GLU A 248 -30.90 9.51 -123.23
CA GLU A 248 -31.60 8.28 -122.82
C GLU A 248 -30.88 7.61 -121.63
N ALA A 249 -29.54 7.55 -121.65
CA ALA A 249 -28.78 7.04 -120.51
C ALA A 249 -28.91 7.93 -119.26
N HIS A 250 -29.05 9.25 -119.42
CA HIS A 250 -29.24 10.17 -118.29
C HIS A 250 -30.52 9.88 -117.49
N GLU A 251 -31.65 9.61 -118.16
CA GLU A 251 -32.92 9.25 -117.50
C GLU A 251 -32.78 7.98 -116.64
N VAL A 252 -31.98 7.00 -117.08
CA VAL A 252 -31.73 5.75 -116.35
C VAL A 252 -31.00 5.98 -115.03
N TYR A 253 -30.00 6.86 -114.99
CA TYR A 253 -29.24 7.18 -113.77
C TYR A 253 -29.91 8.25 -112.89
N ARG A 254 -30.82 9.05 -113.46
CA ARG A 254 -31.55 10.11 -112.74
C ARG A 254 -32.53 9.56 -111.70
N ASN A 255 -33.30 8.55 -112.05
CA ASN A 255 -34.32 7.98 -111.14
C ASN A 255 -33.70 7.37 -109.87
N PRO A 256 -32.63 6.54 -109.93
CA PRO A 256 -31.96 6.03 -108.75
C PRO A 256 -31.38 7.11 -107.82
N VAL A 257 -30.84 8.21 -108.38
CA VAL A 257 -30.30 9.31 -107.58
C VAL A 257 -31.42 10.06 -106.85
N ILE A 258 -32.55 10.30 -107.52
CA ILE A 258 -33.74 10.90 -106.88
C ILE A 258 -34.29 9.98 -105.78
N ASP A 259 -34.38 8.67 -106.06
CA ASP A 259 -34.85 7.68 -105.10
C ASP A 259 -33.90 7.51 -103.90
N PHE A 260 -32.61 7.81 -104.04
CA PHE A 260 -31.66 7.83 -102.93
C PHE A 260 -31.79 9.07 -102.04
N LEU A 261 -32.07 10.25 -102.63
CA LEU A 261 -32.16 11.52 -101.89
C LEU A 261 -33.52 11.75 -101.22
N THR A 262 -34.59 11.18 -101.78
CA THR A 262 -35.96 11.41 -101.33
C THR A 262 -36.30 10.77 -99.97
N PRO A 263 -35.83 9.56 -99.61
CA PRO A 263 -36.07 8.95 -98.30
C PRO A 263 -35.49 9.76 -97.16
N SER A 264 -34.25 10.24 -97.30
CA SER A 264 -33.54 11.01 -96.27
C SER A 264 -34.18 12.38 -95.97
N LEU A 265 -34.92 12.94 -96.94
CA LEU A 265 -35.69 14.17 -96.76
C LEU A 265 -37.08 13.92 -96.12
N LYS A 266 -37.64 12.71 -96.27
CA LYS A 266 -38.92 12.29 -95.69
C LYS A 266 -38.80 11.81 -94.24
N GLU A 267 -37.64 11.34 -93.80
CA GLU A 267 -37.34 10.99 -92.39
C GLU A 267 -37.17 12.20 -91.45
N LYS A 268 -37.80 13.35 -91.77
CA LYS A 268 -38.11 14.36 -90.74
C LYS A 268 -39.13 13.76 -89.79
N ASN A 269 -38.69 13.09 -88.71
CA ASN A 269 -39.30 13.07 -87.35
C ASN A 269 -38.95 11.87 -86.45
N LEU A 270 -37.84 11.15 -86.63
CA LEU A 270 -37.47 10.10 -85.66
C LEU A 270 -36.00 10.14 -85.30
N SER A 271 -35.63 11.06 -84.39
CA SER A 271 -34.50 10.95 -83.45
C SER A 271 -34.44 12.19 -82.57
N ARG A 272 -35.46 12.42 -81.72
CA ARG A 272 -35.26 13.20 -80.49
C ARG A 272 -34.83 12.19 -79.42
N ILE A 273 -33.52 12.06 -79.23
CA ILE A 273 -32.90 11.59 -77.98
C ILE A 273 -31.89 12.67 -77.59
#